data_AF-A0A7S1IE75-F1
#
_entry.id   AF-A0A7S1IE75-F1
#
_cell.length_a   1.000
_cell.length_b   1.000
_cell.length_c   1.000
_cell.angle_alpha   90.00
_cell.angle_beta   90.00
_cell.angle_gamma   90.00
#
_symmetry.space_group_name_H-M   'P 1'
#
loop_
_entity.id
_entity.type
_entity.pdbx_description
1 polymer ?
#
loop_
_entity_poly.entity_id
_entity_poly.type
_entity_poly.pdbx_seq_one_letter_code
_entity_poly.pdbx_strand_id
1 'polypeptide(L)'
;CLNMIHKRWNKQKFTSQHGQDWFLFVNYFHHIEKGFYLDIGANHYKDLSNTWFLDVCLGWDGICAEPDPDYGELLRQHRSCKVINTCVDSEARTMALQAAGIAIGHMVTLDKKNEQGKVLKCTTMHNIIKDNNITHIDFFTLDVEGHEMHVLKTMPEEADGLTIDMILLENDKPVDEVSKCLVGNFLRFPFWNRGYGLVTYFGAPSGDDLWVNLRQPHMWRTHLDHGRNIKRMEASRFNIYRNSQFYGEEKKNLTQKFLRRFNWTR
;
A
#
# COMPACT_ATOMS: atom_id res chain seq x y z
N CYS A 1 -4.95 10.47 20.43
CA CYS A 1 -6.06 10.07 19.53
C CYS A 1 -6.97 8.98 20.11
N LEU A 2 -6.44 8.05 20.91
CA LEU A 2 -7.14 6.84 21.39
C LEU A 2 -8.38 7.12 22.28
N ASN A 3 -8.35 8.15 23.13
CA ASN A 3 -9.48 8.54 24.00
C ASN A 3 -10.78 8.91 23.25
N MET A 4 -10.72 9.11 21.93
CA MET A 4 -11.89 9.42 21.08
C MET A 4 -12.39 8.23 20.27
N ILE A 5 -11.62 7.13 20.18
CA ILE A 5 -12.01 5.91 19.45
C ILE A 5 -13.17 5.21 20.19
N HIS A 6 -13.20 5.31 21.52
CA HIS A 6 -14.23 4.70 22.37
C HIS A 6 -15.65 5.25 22.20
N LYS A 7 -15.86 6.44 21.61
CA LYS A 7 -17.20 7.08 21.57
C LYS A 7 -17.96 6.96 20.25
N ARG A 8 -17.31 6.49 19.18
CA ARG A 8 -17.80 6.10 17.84
C ARG A 8 -16.61 6.33 16.92
N TRP A 9 -16.20 5.32 16.16
CA TRP A 9 -15.10 5.37 15.20
C TRP A 9 -15.29 6.57 14.25
N ASN A 10 -14.62 7.68 14.54
CA ASN A 10 -14.76 8.90 13.76
C ASN A 10 -13.81 8.82 12.56
N LYS A 11 -14.38 8.64 11.36
CA LYS A 11 -13.62 8.59 10.09
C LYS A 11 -12.77 9.84 9.84
N GLN A 12 -13.04 10.96 10.53
CA GLN A 12 -12.30 12.23 10.37
C GLN A 12 -10.83 12.20 10.84
N LYS A 13 -10.33 11.09 11.40
CA LYS A 13 -8.93 10.94 11.84
C LYS A 13 -8.09 10.04 10.95
N PHE A 14 -8.71 9.48 9.92
CA PHE A 14 -8.06 8.67 8.90
C PHE A 14 -7.87 9.54 7.67
N THR A 15 -6.70 9.43 7.06
CA THR A 15 -6.20 10.34 6.04
C THR A 15 -5.94 9.67 4.71
N SER A 16 -5.86 8.34 4.66
CA SER A 16 -5.64 7.60 3.41
C SER A 16 -6.72 7.91 2.38
N GLN A 17 -6.33 7.89 1.10
CA GLN A 17 -7.19 8.24 -0.03
C GLN A 17 -8.46 7.39 -0.10
N HIS A 18 -8.36 6.11 0.25
CA HIS A 18 -9.46 5.14 0.12
C HIS A 18 -9.89 4.50 1.44
N GLY A 19 -9.46 5.05 2.58
CA GLY A 19 -9.78 4.51 3.92
C GLY A 19 -9.01 3.23 4.26
N GLN A 20 -7.84 3.03 3.67
CA GLN A 20 -6.91 1.95 3.93
C GLN A 20 -6.45 1.94 5.38
N ASP A 21 -5.97 3.06 5.90
CA ASP A 21 -5.56 3.23 7.30
C ASP A 21 -6.67 2.88 8.30
N TRP A 22 -7.92 3.28 8.01
CA TRP A 22 -9.09 2.88 8.81
C TRP A 22 -9.33 1.38 8.75
N PHE A 23 -9.31 0.80 7.55
CA PHE A 23 -9.50 -0.63 7.35
C PHE A 23 -8.43 -1.44 8.08
N LEU A 24 -7.17 -1.06 7.92
CA LEU A 24 -6.02 -1.69 8.57
C LEU A 24 -6.14 -1.63 10.09
N PHE A 25 -6.47 -0.46 10.64
CA PHE A 25 -6.61 -0.32 12.08
C PHE A 25 -7.76 -1.17 12.64
N VAL A 26 -8.95 -1.11 12.05
CA VAL A 26 -10.12 -1.85 12.54
C VAL A 26 -9.90 -3.35 12.47
N ASN A 27 -9.27 -3.85 11.40
CA ASN A 27 -9.21 -5.28 11.11
C ASN A 27 -7.91 -5.95 11.58
N TYR A 28 -6.81 -5.19 11.69
CA TYR A 28 -5.48 -5.75 11.98
C TYR A 28 -4.76 -5.04 13.13
N PHE A 29 -4.74 -3.71 13.19
CA PHE A 29 -3.81 -3.02 14.08
C PHE A 29 -4.39 -2.59 15.44
N HIS A 30 -5.69 -2.75 15.70
CA HIS A 30 -6.31 -2.27 16.95
C HIS A 30 -5.74 -2.90 18.24
N HIS A 31 -5.08 -4.06 18.13
CA HIS A 31 -4.51 -4.79 19.27
C HIS A 31 -2.98 -4.69 19.32
N ILE A 32 -2.36 -4.01 18.35
CA ILE A 32 -0.92 -3.84 18.29
C ILE A 32 -0.58 -2.55 19.04
N GLU A 33 0.00 -2.71 20.23
CA GLU A 33 0.35 -1.57 21.10
C GLU A 33 1.49 -0.74 20.53
N LYS A 34 2.48 -1.38 19.90
CA LYS A 34 3.64 -0.73 19.31
C LYS A 34 4.16 -1.52 18.12
N GLY A 35 3.84 -1.08 16.92
CA GLY A 35 4.32 -1.66 15.67
C GLY A 35 5.42 -0.81 15.02
N PHE A 36 5.98 -1.35 13.95
CA PHE A 36 6.94 -0.69 13.07
C PHE A 36 6.40 -0.62 11.65
N TYR A 37 6.46 0.57 11.03
CA TYR A 37 6.08 0.73 9.64
C TYR A 37 7.22 1.24 8.75
N LEU A 38 7.16 0.84 7.47
CA LEU A 38 8.00 1.38 6.41
C LEU A 38 7.08 2.04 5.37
N ASP A 39 7.34 3.31 5.08
CA ASP A 39 6.59 4.12 4.14
C ASP A 39 7.54 4.61 3.03
N ILE A 40 7.48 3.99 1.86
CA ILE A 40 8.30 4.37 0.69
C ILE A 40 7.41 5.12 -0.28
N GLY A 41 7.72 6.41 -0.46
CA GLY A 41 6.85 7.38 -1.12
C GLY A 41 5.87 8.05 -0.17
N ALA A 42 6.38 8.44 1.01
CA ALA A 42 5.53 8.93 2.11
C ALA A 42 4.76 10.22 1.79
N ASN A 43 5.22 11.00 0.80
CA ASN A 43 4.58 12.20 0.28
C ASN A 43 4.25 13.20 1.42
N HIS A 44 3.16 13.95 1.29
CA HIS A 44 2.73 14.90 2.29
C HIS A 44 2.50 14.23 3.66
N TYR A 45 2.94 14.88 4.74
CA TYR A 45 3.02 14.28 6.07
C TYR A 45 1.71 13.74 6.64
N LYS A 46 0.55 14.18 6.12
CA LYS A 46 -0.78 13.86 6.66
C LYS A 46 -1.77 13.52 5.56
N ASP A 47 -2.00 14.44 4.64
CA ASP A 47 -3.00 14.26 3.58
C ASP A 47 -2.67 13.03 2.72
N LEU A 48 -3.68 12.18 2.49
CA LEU A 48 -3.56 10.91 1.75
C LEU A 48 -2.61 9.86 2.35
N SER A 49 -1.98 10.14 3.49
CA SER A 49 -1.02 9.22 4.11
C SER A 49 -1.69 7.98 4.69
N ASN A 50 -1.12 6.81 4.35
CA ASN A 50 -1.50 5.51 4.91
C ASN A 50 -0.93 5.29 6.32
N THR A 51 0.11 6.03 6.70
CA THR A 51 0.83 5.82 7.96
C THR A 51 0.61 6.93 8.97
N TRP A 52 -0.07 8.03 8.60
CA TRP A 52 -0.23 9.18 9.49
C TRP A 52 -0.79 8.79 10.86
N PHE A 53 -1.88 8.03 10.82
CA PHE A 53 -2.55 7.53 12.01
C PHE A 53 -1.65 6.57 12.84
N LEU A 54 -0.83 5.75 12.21
CA LEU A 54 0.02 4.77 12.92
C LEU A 54 1.05 5.48 13.81
N ASP A 55 1.78 6.46 13.27
CA ASP A 55 2.79 7.22 14.03
C ASP A 55 2.12 8.19 15.03
N VAL A 56 1.21 9.08 14.60
CA VAL A 56 0.72 10.16 15.49
C VAL A 56 -0.31 9.67 16.50
N CYS A 57 -1.11 8.67 16.12
CA CYS A 57 -2.22 8.22 16.96
C CYS A 57 -1.94 6.91 17.70
N LEU A 58 -1.18 5.99 17.10
CA LEU A 58 -0.79 4.72 17.74
C LEU A 58 0.63 4.76 18.32
N GLY A 59 1.46 5.76 17.98
CA GLY A 59 2.83 5.84 18.47
C GLY A 59 3.75 4.77 17.91
N TRP A 60 3.46 4.27 16.71
CA TRP A 60 4.32 3.32 16.02
C TRP A 60 5.64 3.96 15.62
N ASP A 61 6.72 3.19 15.75
CA ASP A 61 8.01 3.57 15.19
C ASP A 61 7.97 3.38 13.67
N GLY A 62 8.77 4.13 12.90
CA GLY A 62 8.81 3.90 11.46
C GLY A 62 9.87 4.67 10.71
N ILE A 63 9.98 4.33 9.42
CA ILE A 63 10.82 5.03 8.44
C ILE A 63 9.94 5.55 7.32
N CYS A 64 10.13 6.81 6.98
CA CYS A 64 9.50 7.48 5.85
C CYS A 64 10.58 7.82 4.81
N ALA A 65 10.56 7.19 3.64
CA ALA A 65 11.44 7.51 2.52
C ALA A 65 10.70 8.41 1.53
N GLU A 66 11.20 9.63 1.32
CA GLU A 66 10.54 10.66 0.52
C GLU A 66 11.55 11.47 -0.31
N PRO A 67 11.52 11.40 -1.65
CA PRO A 67 12.46 12.14 -2.49
C PRO A 67 12.33 13.67 -2.44
N ASP A 68 11.12 14.19 -2.26
CA ASP A 68 10.88 15.63 -2.23
C ASP A 68 11.40 16.25 -0.91
N PRO A 69 12.30 17.26 -0.98
CA PRO A 69 12.85 17.90 0.22
C PRO A 69 11.79 18.59 1.09
N ASP A 70 10.76 19.17 0.47
CA ASP A 70 9.76 19.99 1.15
C ASP A 70 8.80 19.07 1.91
N TYR A 71 8.40 17.95 1.28
CA TYR A 71 7.67 16.90 1.99
C TYR A 71 8.52 16.23 3.07
N GLY A 72 9.80 15.96 2.81
CA GLY A 72 10.70 15.45 3.84
C GLY A 72 10.82 16.37 5.07
N GLU A 73 10.80 17.68 4.85
CA GLU A 73 10.84 18.65 5.94
C GLU A 73 9.52 18.69 6.71
N LEU A 74 8.38 18.68 6.01
CA LEU A 74 7.07 18.56 6.65
C LEU A 74 6.93 17.27 7.46
N LEU A 75 7.43 16.15 6.94
CA LEU A 75 7.49 14.87 7.66
C LEU A 75 8.30 15.03 8.95
N ARG A 76 9.51 15.61 8.90
CA ARG A 76 10.33 15.84 10.11
C ARG A 76 9.65 16.74 11.14
N GLN A 77 8.89 17.73 10.70
CA GLN A 77 8.23 18.69 11.59
C GLN A 77 6.98 18.10 12.28
N HIS A 78 6.31 17.14 11.65
CA HIS A 78 4.98 16.68 12.08
C HIS A 78 4.87 15.19 12.41
N ARG A 79 5.94 14.42 12.20
CA ARG A 79 6.00 12.96 12.38
C ARG A 79 7.14 12.59 13.32
N SER A 80 7.03 11.43 13.93
CA SER A 80 8.09 10.84 14.75
C SER A 80 8.98 9.87 13.97
N CYS A 81 8.54 9.42 12.78
CA CYS A 81 9.34 8.54 11.92
C CYS A 81 10.71 9.13 11.57
N LYS A 82 11.69 8.22 11.39
CA LYS A 82 12.95 8.58 10.77
C LYS A 82 12.70 8.88 9.28
N VAL A 83 12.99 10.11 8.87
CA VAL A 83 12.85 10.53 7.48
C VAL A 83 14.15 10.30 6.72
N ILE A 84 14.07 9.60 5.59
CA ILE A 84 15.17 9.42 4.65
C ILE A 84 14.79 10.16 3.37
N ASN A 85 15.41 11.32 3.13
CA ASN A 85 15.14 12.09 1.92
C ASN A 85 15.86 11.51 0.70
N THR A 86 15.30 10.45 0.13
CA THR A 86 15.85 9.71 -1.01
C THR A 86 14.73 9.15 -1.85
N CYS A 87 14.96 9.01 -3.14
CA CYS A 87 14.20 8.07 -3.96
C CYS A 87 14.64 6.63 -3.64
N VAL A 88 13.76 5.67 -3.90
CA VAL A 88 14.05 4.23 -3.78
C VAL A 88 13.83 3.57 -5.12
N ASP A 89 14.78 2.75 -5.55
CA ASP A 89 14.79 2.11 -6.87
C ASP A 89 15.52 0.75 -6.78
N SER A 90 15.72 0.08 -7.92
CA SER A 90 16.40 -1.21 -8.01
C SER A 90 17.92 -1.15 -7.76
N GLU A 91 18.51 0.04 -7.80
CA GLU A 91 19.94 0.26 -7.58
C GLU A 91 20.22 1.69 -7.07
N ALA A 92 21.37 1.87 -6.42
CA ALA A 92 21.82 3.21 -6.02
C ALA A 92 22.26 3.99 -7.26
N ARG A 93 21.49 5.01 -7.65
CA ARG A 93 21.73 5.82 -8.83
C ARG A 93 21.22 7.24 -8.67
N THR A 94 21.51 8.09 -9.65
CA THR A 94 21.01 9.46 -9.68
C THR A 94 19.83 9.58 -10.64
N MET A 95 18.73 10.19 -10.20
CA MET A 95 17.53 10.43 -11.01
C MET A 95 17.11 11.89 -10.94
N ALA A 96 16.28 12.35 -11.88
CA ALA A 96 15.60 13.63 -11.77
C ALA A 96 14.19 13.43 -11.18
N LEU A 97 13.85 14.27 -10.21
CA LEU A 97 12.47 14.53 -9.87
C LEU A 97 11.92 15.57 -10.83
N GLN A 98 10.89 15.19 -11.58
CA GLN A 98 10.19 16.08 -12.48
C GLN A 98 8.79 16.34 -11.92
N ALA A 99 8.43 17.61 -11.77
CA ALA A 99 7.05 17.98 -11.44
C ALA A 99 6.15 17.63 -12.64
N ALA A 100 5.25 16.66 -12.47
CA ALA A 100 4.10 16.55 -13.35
C ALA A 100 3.02 17.54 -12.86
N GLY A 101 2.21 18.08 -13.76
CA GLY A 101 1.17 19.06 -13.43
C GLY A 101 0.31 18.64 -12.22
N ILE A 102 -0.20 19.63 -11.47
CA ILE A 102 -0.81 19.47 -10.14
C ILE A 102 0.04 18.56 -9.23
N ALA A 103 1.25 19.03 -8.91
CA ALA A 103 2.00 18.70 -7.69
C ALA A 103 2.19 17.21 -7.35
N ILE A 104 2.39 16.34 -8.36
CA ILE A 104 2.86 14.97 -8.14
C ILE A 104 4.20 14.81 -8.86
N GLY A 105 5.26 14.52 -8.09
CA GLY A 105 6.61 14.34 -8.61
C GLY A 105 6.75 12.98 -9.27
N HIS A 106 7.17 12.94 -10.54
CA HIS A 106 7.52 11.70 -11.22
C HIS A 106 9.05 11.56 -11.32
N MET A 107 9.56 10.36 -11.07
CA MET A 107 10.97 10.05 -11.26
C MET A 107 11.27 9.69 -12.70
N VAL A 108 12.26 10.37 -13.29
CA VAL A 108 12.73 10.13 -14.66
C VAL A 108 14.24 9.93 -14.66
N THR A 109 14.72 8.99 -15.47
CA THR A 109 16.16 8.78 -15.69
C THR A 109 16.76 10.04 -16.33
N LEU A 110 17.92 10.46 -15.85
CA LEU A 110 18.65 11.59 -16.41
C LEU A 110 19.23 11.22 -17.78
N ASP A 111 18.45 11.43 -18.86
CA ASP A 111 19.02 11.55 -20.20
C ASP A 111 19.62 12.95 -20.37
N LYS A 112 20.79 13.03 -21.02
CA LYS A 112 21.68 14.20 -21.17
C LYS A 112 21.07 15.48 -21.81
N LYS A 113 19.74 15.59 -21.93
CA LYS A 113 19.04 16.71 -22.58
C LYS A 113 17.99 17.43 -21.73
N ASN A 114 17.63 16.96 -20.55
CA ASN A 114 16.59 17.58 -19.71
C ASN A 114 17.15 18.00 -18.35
N GLU A 115 17.60 19.25 -18.23
CA GLU A 115 18.18 19.84 -17.01
C GLU A 115 17.14 20.50 -16.09
N GLN A 116 15.83 20.33 -16.34
CA GLN A 116 14.79 21.05 -15.59
C GLN A 116 14.29 20.35 -14.31
N GLY A 117 14.88 19.22 -13.91
CA GLY A 117 14.49 18.46 -12.72
C GLY A 117 15.47 18.57 -11.56
N LYS A 118 14.98 18.40 -10.32
CA LYS A 118 15.87 18.32 -9.15
C LYS A 118 16.59 16.97 -9.19
N VAL A 119 17.92 17.01 -9.16
CA VAL A 119 18.76 15.81 -9.13
C VAL A 119 18.69 15.16 -7.75
N LEU A 120 18.28 13.89 -7.71
CA LEU A 120 18.15 13.08 -6.52
C LEU A 120 19.12 11.90 -6.56
N LYS A 121 19.67 11.55 -5.40
CA LYS A 121 20.34 10.26 -5.20
C LYS A 121 19.30 9.27 -4.71
N CYS A 122 19.20 8.13 -5.37
CA CYS A 122 18.35 7.02 -4.97
C CYS A 122 19.17 5.95 -4.26
N THR A 123 18.48 5.16 -3.44
CA THR A 123 19.03 3.97 -2.80
C THR A 123 18.09 2.79 -3.04
N THR A 124 18.41 1.62 -2.50
CA THR A 124 17.55 0.43 -2.57
C THR A 124 16.80 0.22 -1.27
N MET A 125 15.68 -0.52 -1.32
CA MET A 125 15.00 -0.96 -0.11
C MET A 125 15.95 -1.80 0.75
N HIS A 126 16.73 -2.69 0.15
CA HIS A 126 17.75 -3.48 0.84
C HIS A 126 18.70 -2.63 1.69
N ASN A 127 19.22 -1.53 1.14
CA ASN A 127 20.12 -0.63 1.87
C ASN A 127 19.40 0.06 3.02
N ILE A 128 18.16 0.53 2.82
CA ILE A 128 17.36 1.12 3.90
C ILE A 128 17.17 0.11 5.05
N ILE A 129 16.81 -1.13 4.74
CA ILE A 129 16.63 -2.18 5.75
C ILE A 129 17.94 -2.44 6.50
N LYS A 130 19.03 -2.65 5.76
CA LYS A 130 20.35 -2.99 6.30
C LYS A 130 20.94 -1.87 7.16
N ASP A 131 20.94 -0.64 6.66
CA ASP A 131 21.54 0.52 7.33
C ASP A 131 20.79 0.90 8.62
N ASN A 132 19.54 0.45 8.76
CA ASN A 132 18.71 0.68 9.93
C ASN A 132 18.54 -0.56 10.81
N ASN A 133 19.22 -1.68 10.50
CA ASN A 133 19.13 -2.95 11.21
C ASN A 133 17.67 -3.44 11.39
N ILE A 134 16.84 -3.26 10.36
CA ILE A 134 15.43 -3.67 10.40
C ILE A 134 15.36 -5.18 10.14
N THR A 135 14.67 -5.91 11.02
CA THR A 135 14.44 -7.35 10.91
C THR A 135 12.95 -7.71 10.81
N HIS A 136 12.08 -6.79 11.20
CA HIS A 136 10.63 -6.96 11.16
C HIS A 136 9.93 -5.66 10.79
N ILE A 137 8.87 -5.77 9.98
CA ILE A 137 7.98 -4.66 9.58
C ILE A 137 6.54 -5.14 9.71
N ASP A 138 5.77 -4.54 10.61
CA ASP A 138 4.35 -4.84 10.77
C ASP A 138 3.54 -4.35 9.55
N PHE A 139 3.88 -3.17 9.03
CA PHE A 139 3.20 -2.57 7.89
C PHE A 139 4.16 -1.88 6.92
N PHE A 140 4.19 -2.36 5.68
CA PHE A 140 4.91 -1.72 4.58
C PHE A 140 3.92 -1.12 3.60
N THR A 141 4.05 0.16 3.29
CA THR A 141 3.32 0.82 2.20
C THR A 141 4.30 1.29 1.13
N LEU A 142 3.96 1.04 -0.15
CA LEU A 142 4.77 1.37 -1.31
C LEU A 142 3.91 2.07 -2.36
N ASP A 143 4.23 3.33 -2.62
CA ASP A 143 3.55 4.22 -3.57
C ASP A 143 4.63 5.14 -4.17
N VAL A 144 5.21 4.73 -5.29
CA VAL A 144 6.35 5.46 -5.90
C VAL A 144 6.03 5.84 -7.34
N GLU A 145 4.73 6.02 -7.64
CA GLU A 145 4.19 6.59 -8.87
C GLU A 145 4.66 5.84 -10.13
N GLY A 146 4.69 4.50 -10.06
CA GLY A 146 4.98 3.59 -11.18
C GLY A 146 6.36 2.91 -11.14
N HIS A 147 7.13 3.09 -10.07
CA HIS A 147 8.45 2.46 -9.85
C HIS A 147 8.40 1.29 -8.85
N GLU A 148 7.22 0.80 -8.50
CA GLU A 148 7.03 -0.17 -7.41
C GLU A 148 7.80 -1.45 -7.69
N MET A 149 7.74 -1.94 -8.92
CA MET A 149 8.46 -3.16 -9.34
C MET A 149 9.98 -3.00 -9.22
N HIS A 150 10.51 -1.80 -9.37
CA HIS A 150 11.94 -1.54 -9.21
C HIS A 150 12.34 -1.67 -7.74
N VAL A 151 11.56 -1.10 -6.83
CA VAL A 151 11.77 -1.21 -5.38
C VAL A 151 11.66 -2.68 -4.96
N LEU A 152 10.60 -3.38 -5.37
CA LEU A 152 10.31 -4.76 -4.99
C LEU A 152 11.40 -5.76 -5.44
N LYS A 153 12.11 -5.51 -6.54
CA LYS A 153 13.28 -6.32 -6.95
C LYS A 153 14.38 -6.37 -5.90
N THR A 154 14.47 -5.35 -5.05
CA THR A 154 15.48 -5.25 -3.98
C THR A 154 14.93 -5.57 -2.60
N MET A 155 13.64 -5.92 -2.49
CA MET A 155 13.04 -6.31 -1.22
C MET A 155 13.73 -7.59 -0.72
N PRO A 156 14.40 -7.54 0.45
CA PRO A 156 15.04 -8.71 1.04
C PRO A 156 14.03 -9.85 1.25
N GLU A 157 14.51 -11.08 1.20
CA GLU A 157 13.68 -12.25 1.49
C GLU A 157 13.71 -12.59 2.99
N GLU A 158 12.77 -13.43 3.44
CA GLU A 158 12.79 -13.95 4.83
C GLU A 158 14.10 -14.68 5.15
N ALA A 159 14.71 -15.31 4.15
CA ALA A 159 16.02 -15.95 4.28
C ALA A 159 17.15 -14.95 4.58
N ASP A 160 16.98 -13.67 4.22
CA ASP A 160 17.91 -12.59 4.53
C ASP A 160 17.66 -11.96 5.92
N GLY A 161 16.70 -12.49 6.69
CA GLY A 161 16.39 -12.06 8.05
C GLY A 161 15.36 -10.93 8.15
N LEU A 162 14.64 -10.60 7.07
CA LEU A 162 13.56 -9.63 7.07
C LEU A 162 12.19 -10.32 7.00
N THR A 163 11.31 -9.99 7.94
CA THR A 163 9.90 -10.38 7.87
C THR A 163 9.03 -9.14 7.69
N ILE A 164 8.00 -9.24 6.84
CA ILE A 164 7.00 -8.20 6.66
C ILE A 164 5.62 -8.85 6.80
N ASP A 165 4.75 -8.29 7.63
CA ASP A 165 3.44 -8.88 7.91
C ASP A 165 2.39 -8.44 6.90
N MET A 166 2.36 -7.14 6.58
CA MET A 166 1.39 -6.55 5.67
C MET A 166 2.06 -5.62 4.67
N ILE A 167 1.64 -5.72 3.41
CA ILE A 167 2.15 -4.88 2.32
C ILE A 167 0.96 -4.23 1.62
N LEU A 168 0.89 -2.92 1.67
CA LEU A 168 -0.02 -2.10 0.87
C LEU A 168 0.76 -1.57 -0.33
N LEU A 169 0.34 -1.96 -1.52
CA LEU A 169 1.04 -1.67 -2.75
C LEU A 169 0.14 -0.84 -3.66
N GLU A 170 0.59 0.37 -4.01
CA GLU A 170 -0.01 1.11 -5.10
C GLU A 170 0.08 0.27 -6.37
N ASN A 171 -1.07 0.06 -7.01
CA ASN A 171 -1.15 -0.72 -8.25
C ASN A 171 -1.92 0.08 -9.28
N ASP A 172 -1.34 1.23 -9.64
CA ASP A 172 -1.88 2.07 -10.70
C ASP A 172 -1.09 1.93 -12.01
N LYS A 173 -1.89 1.79 -13.07
CA LYS A 173 -1.57 1.66 -14.51
C LYS A 173 -1.33 0.23 -14.99
N PRO A 174 -2.23 -0.23 -15.87
CA PRO A 174 -2.15 0.27 -17.25
C PRO A 174 -3.47 0.74 -17.89
N VAL A 175 -3.28 1.38 -19.05
CA VAL A 175 -4.18 2.22 -19.86
C VAL A 175 -5.38 1.45 -20.49
N ASP A 176 -5.48 0.13 -20.34
CA ASP A 176 -6.60 -0.68 -20.82
C ASP A 176 -6.84 -1.98 -20.02
N GLU A 177 -8.02 -2.59 -20.19
CA GLU A 177 -8.45 -3.79 -19.45
C GLU A 177 -7.58 -5.05 -19.69
N VAL A 178 -6.90 -5.13 -20.84
CA VAL A 178 -6.08 -6.31 -21.19
C VAL A 178 -4.75 -6.24 -20.45
N SER A 179 -4.12 -5.08 -20.42
CA SER A 179 -2.93 -4.85 -19.64
C SER A 179 -3.21 -4.93 -18.13
N LYS A 180 -4.43 -4.60 -17.64
CA LYS A 180 -4.80 -4.77 -16.21
C LYS A 180 -4.69 -6.21 -15.72
N CYS A 181 -5.11 -7.17 -16.53
CA CYS A 181 -4.98 -8.59 -16.18
C CYS A 181 -3.51 -9.04 -16.20
N LEU A 182 -2.71 -8.53 -17.15
CA LEU A 182 -1.32 -8.93 -17.32
C LEU A 182 -0.37 -8.28 -16.30
N VAL A 183 -0.50 -6.97 -16.03
CA VAL A 183 0.29 -6.23 -15.04
C VAL A 183 -0.11 -6.60 -13.62
N GLY A 184 -1.42 -6.76 -13.37
CA GLY A 184 -1.92 -7.33 -12.12
C GLY A 184 -1.34 -8.72 -11.87
N ASN A 185 -1.25 -9.60 -12.87
CA ASN A 185 -0.57 -10.88 -12.64
C ASN A 185 0.95 -10.75 -12.45
N PHE A 186 1.59 -9.75 -13.06
CA PHE A 186 3.04 -9.56 -12.98
C PHE A 186 3.51 -9.02 -11.61
N LEU A 187 2.80 -8.04 -11.04
CA LEU A 187 3.10 -7.53 -9.69
C LEU A 187 2.74 -8.53 -8.60
N ARG A 188 1.68 -9.32 -8.81
CA ARG A 188 1.14 -10.20 -7.78
C ARG A 188 1.81 -11.57 -7.70
N PHE A 189 2.31 -12.11 -8.81
CA PHE A 189 3.00 -13.41 -8.85
C PHE A 189 4.22 -13.50 -7.90
N PRO A 190 5.10 -12.47 -7.82
CA PRO A 190 6.18 -12.43 -6.83
C PRO A 190 5.68 -12.57 -5.38
N PHE A 191 4.57 -11.93 -5.02
CA PHE A 191 4.01 -12.01 -3.66
C PHE A 191 3.50 -13.41 -3.33
N TRP A 192 2.78 -14.07 -4.24
CA TRP A 192 2.35 -15.45 -4.04
C TRP A 192 3.53 -16.41 -3.82
N ASN A 193 4.58 -16.30 -4.64
CA ASN A 193 5.78 -17.13 -4.47
C ASN A 193 6.51 -16.85 -3.15
N ARG A 194 6.44 -15.62 -2.65
CA ARG A 194 6.97 -15.21 -1.35
C ARG A 194 6.06 -15.57 -0.17
N GLY A 195 4.92 -16.21 -0.41
CA GLY A 195 4.00 -16.66 0.65
C GLY A 195 2.98 -15.62 1.11
N TYR A 196 2.77 -14.55 0.33
CA TYR A 196 1.74 -13.56 0.62
C TYR A 196 0.42 -13.90 -0.06
N GLY A 197 -0.69 -13.51 0.58
CA GLY A 197 -2.03 -13.61 0.05
C GLY A 197 -2.67 -12.23 -0.14
N LEU A 198 -3.34 -12.02 -1.27
CA LEU A 198 -4.15 -10.82 -1.51
C LEU A 198 -5.39 -10.85 -0.60
N VAL A 199 -5.58 -9.80 0.20
CA VAL A 199 -6.76 -9.62 1.07
C VAL A 199 -7.87 -8.88 0.34
N THR A 200 -7.53 -7.73 -0.22
CA THR A 200 -8.49 -6.82 -0.86
C THR A 200 -7.73 -5.81 -1.72
N TYR A 201 -8.47 -5.02 -2.48
CA TYR A 201 -7.96 -3.88 -3.22
C TYR A 201 -8.82 -2.66 -2.93
N PHE A 202 -8.20 -1.49 -2.89
CA PHE A 202 -8.85 -0.20 -2.70
C PHE A 202 -8.98 0.51 -4.07
N GLY A 203 -9.85 1.53 -4.19
CA GLY A 203 -9.81 2.44 -5.36
C GLY A 203 -10.38 1.99 -6.71
N ALA A 204 -11.09 0.86 -6.83
CA ALA A 204 -11.62 0.30 -8.11
C ALA A 204 -11.96 1.33 -9.23
N PRO A 205 -11.52 1.14 -10.49
CA PRO A 205 -11.07 -0.11 -11.12
C PRO A 205 -9.53 -0.30 -11.26
N SER A 206 -8.71 0.61 -10.74
CA SER A 206 -7.27 0.45 -10.47
C SER A 206 -7.01 1.08 -9.11
N GLY A 207 -6.15 0.48 -8.30
CA GLY A 207 -5.90 0.97 -6.95
C GLY A 207 -5.25 -0.09 -6.08
N ASP A 208 -5.09 0.25 -4.80
CA ASP A 208 -4.01 -0.33 -4.01
C ASP A 208 -4.31 -1.74 -3.53
N ASP A 209 -3.39 -2.66 -3.78
CA ASP A 209 -3.49 -4.06 -3.37
C ASP A 209 -2.98 -4.23 -1.93
N LEU A 210 -3.76 -4.89 -1.08
CA LEU A 210 -3.36 -5.25 0.27
C LEU A 210 -2.99 -6.72 0.39
N TRP A 211 -1.74 -6.99 0.74
CA TRP A 211 -1.15 -8.31 0.91
C TRP A 211 -0.87 -8.60 2.38
N VAL A 212 -1.05 -9.86 2.77
CA VAL A 212 -0.67 -10.37 4.10
C VAL A 212 0.28 -11.54 3.97
N ASN A 213 1.27 -11.62 4.85
CA ASN A 213 2.19 -12.75 4.90
C ASN A 213 1.51 -13.97 5.52
N LEU A 214 1.21 -14.98 4.72
CA LEU A 214 0.50 -16.18 5.16
C LEU A 214 1.42 -17.18 5.89
N ARG A 215 2.73 -16.95 5.90
CA ARG A 215 3.69 -17.73 6.69
C ARG A 215 3.65 -17.37 8.17
N GLN A 216 3.07 -16.23 8.51
CA GLN A 216 2.91 -15.74 9.87
C GLN A 216 1.59 -16.23 10.48
N PRO A 217 1.59 -17.09 11.52
CA PRO A 217 0.37 -17.72 12.03
C PRO A 217 -0.69 -16.74 12.57
N HIS A 218 -0.26 -15.59 13.12
CA HIS A 218 -1.17 -14.54 13.59
C HIS A 218 -1.89 -13.82 12.44
N MET A 219 -1.24 -13.73 11.28
CA MET A 219 -1.82 -13.15 10.06
C MET A 219 -2.80 -14.11 9.38
N TRP A 220 -2.51 -15.41 9.40
CA TRP A 220 -3.38 -16.46 8.82
C TRP A 220 -4.76 -16.52 9.47
N ARG A 221 -4.84 -16.50 10.81
CA ARG A 221 -6.12 -16.59 11.53
C ARG A 221 -7.01 -15.37 11.26
N THR A 222 -6.41 -14.19 11.29
CA THR A 222 -7.06 -12.93 10.97
C THR A 222 -7.56 -12.97 9.51
N HIS A 223 -6.75 -13.43 8.55
CA HIS A 223 -7.15 -13.57 7.15
C HIS A 223 -8.38 -14.48 6.93
N LEU A 224 -8.45 -15.65 7.58
CA LEU A 224 -9.58 -16.58 7.45
C LEU A 224 -10.89 -16.05 8.05
N ASP A 225 -10.81 -15.33 9.16
CA ASP A 225 -11.98 -14.66 9.76
C ASP A 225 -12.48 -13.52 8.88
N HIS A 226 -11.57 -12.80 8.21
CA HIS A 226 -11.91 -11.80 7.21
C HIS A 226 -12.46 -12.39 5.91
N GLY A 227 -12.00 -13.54 5.42
CA GLY A 227 -12.62 -14.20 4.26
C GLY A 227 -14.10 -14.54 4.46
N ARG A 228 -14.53 -14.75 5.73
CA ARG A 228 -15.95 -14.91 6.12
C ARG A 228 -16.68 -13.56 6.24
N ASN A 229 -16.00 -12.52 6.74
CA ASN A 229 -16.56 -11.17 6.89
C ASN A 229 -16.60 -10.37 5.58
N ILE A 230 -15.65 -10.52 4.66
CA ILE A 230 -15.66 -9.93 3.32
C ILE A 230 -16.88 -10.43 2.55
N LYS A 231 -17.22 -11.73 2.62
CA LYS A 231 -18.49 -12.24 2.06
C LYS A 231 -19.74 -11.57 2.66
N ARG A 232 -19.71 -11.21 3.94
CA ARG A 232 -20.79 -10.44 4.60
C ARG A 232 -20.76 -8.95 4.25
N MET A 233 -19.59 -8.35 4.12
CA MET A 233 -19.41 -6.94 3.78
C MET A 233 -19.72 -6.69 2.30
N GLU A 234 -19.36 -7.59 1.39
CA GLU A 234 -19.81 -7.59 -0.01
C GLU A 234 -21.31 -7.75 -0.12
N ALA A 235 -21.93 -8.64 0.66
CA ALA A 235 -23.40 -8.72 0.73
C ALA A 235 -24.04 -7.42 1.25
N SER A 236 -23.37 -6.70 2.16
CA SER A 236 -23.85 -5.40 2.66
C SER A 236 -23.58 -4.24 1.67
N ARG A 237 -22.46 -4.24 0.93
CA ARG A 237 -22.16 -3.29 -0.15
C ARG A 237 -23.10 -3.50 -1.34
N PHE A 238 -23.47 -4.73 -1.67
CA PHE A 238 -24.52 -5.03 -2.66
C PHE A 238 -25.89 -4.42 -2.30
N ASN A 239 -26.19 -4.28 -1.00
CA ASN A 239 -27.41 -3.61 -0.55
C ASN A 239 -27.32 -2.07 -0.58
N ILE A 240 -26.12 -1.50 -0.42
CA ILE A 240 -25.91 -0.04 -0.55
C ILE A 240 -25.97 0.37 -2.03
N TYR A 241 -25.42 -0.43 -2.95
CA TYR A 241 -25.51 -0.19 -4.40
C TYR A 241 -26.88 -0.52 -5.02
N ARG A 242 -27.75 -1.26 -4.32
CA ARG A 242 -29.15 -1.49 -4.74
C ARG A 242 -30.04 -0.25 -4.61
N ASN A 243 -29.64 0.73 -3.79
CA ASN A 243 -30.38 1.97 -3.56
C ASN A 243 -29.93 3.14 -4.44
N SER A 244 -28.85 3.00 -5.22
CA SER A 244 -28.53 3.92 -6.29
C SER A 244 -29.17 3.42 -7.58
N GLN A 245 -30.26 4.08 -8.01
CA GLN A 245 -30.90 3.83 -9.29
C GLN A 245 -29.93 4.12 -10.44
N PHE A 246 -29.18 3.13 -10.96
CA PHE A 246 -28.54 3.26 -12.28
C PHE A 246 -28.11 1.89 -12.85
N TYR A 247 -28.57 1.63 -14.09
CA TYR A 247 -28.12 0.64 -15.09
C TYR A 247 -28.55 -0.85 -15.02
N GLY A 248 -29.52 -1.21 -15.89
CA GLY A 248 -29.29 -1.95 -17.16
C GLY A 248 -29.14 -3.49 -17.16
N GLU A 249 -29.93 -4.18 -18.00
CA GLU A 249 -30.17 -5.63 -18.09
C GLU A 249 -29.01 -6.57 -18.50
N GLU A 250 -27.80 -6.10 -18.82
CA GLU A 250 -26.75 -6.97 -19.38
C GLU A 250 -26.06 -7.93 -18.39
N LYS A 251 -26.37 -7.85 -17.09
CA LYS A 251 -25.70 -8.65 -16.05
C LYS A 251 -26.20 -10.09 -15.88
N LYS A 252 -27.34 -10.47 -16.46
CA LYS A 252 -27.90 -11.83 -16.28
C LYS A 252 -27.04 -12.92 -16.93
N ASN A 253 -26.33 -12.62 -18.01
CA ASN A 253 -25.53 -13.61 -18.75
C ASN A 253 -24.12 -13.85 -18.18
N LEU A 254 -23.46 -12.82 -17.62
CA LEU A 254 -22.12 -12.95 -17.04
C LEU A 254 -22.13 -13.70 -15.70
N THR A 255 -23.16 -13.46 -14.89
CA THR A 255 -23.32 -14.08 -13.56
C THR A 255 -23.52 -15.60 -13.65
N GLN A 256 -24.28 -16.09 -14.64
CA GLN A 256 -24.46 -17.53 -14.85
C GLN A 256 -23.20 -18.22 -15.39
N LYS A 257 -22.36 -17.51 -16.15
CA LYS A 257 -21.13 -18.07 -16.71
C LYS A 257 -20.02 -18.21 -15.66
N PHE A 258 -19.96 -17.29 -14.70
CA PHE A 258 -19.00 -17.31 -13.59
C PHE A 258 -19.30 -18.41 -12.57
N LEU A 259 -20.58 -18.61 -12.22
CA LEU A 259 -21.00 -19.60 -11.22
C LEU A 259 -20.83 -21.07 -11.66
N ARG A 260 -20.73 -21.36 -12.96
CA ARG A 260 -20.50 -22.73 -13.45
C ARG A 260 -19.04 -23.18 -13.39
N ARG A 261 -18.08 -22.25 -13.23
CA ARG A 261 -16.64 -22.56 -13.35
C ARG A 261 -16.00 -22.95 -12.01
N PHE A 262 -16.65 -22.69 -10.88
CA PHE A 262 -16.18 -23.03 -9.54
C PHE A 262 -17.19 -23.91 -8.80
N ASN A 263 -17.38 -25.13 -9.30
CA ASN A 263 -18.01 -26.20 -8.51
C ASN A 263 -17.01 -26.68 -7.46
N TRP A 264 -17.05 -26.09 -6.26
CA TRP A 264 -16.58 -26.74 -5.03
C TRP A 264 -17.82 -27.27 -4.31
N THR A 265 -18.06 -28.56 -4.46
CA THR A 265 -19.07 -29.29 -3.69
C THR A 265 -18.73 -29.23 -2.21
N ARG A 266 -19.81 -29.09 -1.42
CA ARG A 266 -19.90 -28.91 0.03
C ARG A 266 -18.97 -29.78 0.86
#